data_AF-A0A955CDN9-F1
#
_entry.id   AF-A0A955CDN9-F1
#
_cell.length_a   1.000
_cell.length_b   1.000
_cell.length_c   1.000
_cell.angle_alpha   90.00
_cell.angle_beta   90.00
_cell.angle_gamma   90.00
#
_symmetry.space_group_name_H-M   'P 1'
#
loop_
_entity.id
_entity.type
_entity.pdbx_description
1 polymer ?
#
loop_
_entity_poly.entity_id
_entity_poly.type
_entity_poly.pdbx_seq_one_letter_code
_entity_poly.pdbx_strand_id
1 'polypeptide(L)'
;MAENVPSHEALGVQPGGGFCYSLELAWGKLRRGWLKTCRRGYVQRMAQLRQGSVDGAPHEILDPRDLKYCSTLCTARWDLRDDPFAWRSHLPFVRWGLAELQIMGWPLAVASLGLAAAPLPWRWLAIVPVTLLGLVMWFFRDPKRQTPQGADDVISPADGVIAEITELDHYDFLDGPAVRIGIFLSIFNVHVNRAPRAGVVVGQHYKPGEFLNAMNPESAIRNEYMW
;
A
#
# COMPACT_ATOMS: atom_id res chain seq x y z
N MET A 1 -16.88 2.43 27.60
CA MET A 1 -18.12 2.48 26.80
C MET A 1 -17.71 2.30 25.35
N ALA A 2 -17.80 1.07 24.84
CA ALA A 2 -17.42 0.75 23.46
C ALA A 2 -18.60 1.10 22.56
N GLU A 3 -18.46 2.17 21.77
CA GLU A 3 -19.37 2.45 20.67
C GLU A 3 -19.25 1.32 19.63
N ASN A 4 -20.41 0.87 19.12
CA ASN A 4 -20.51 -0.09 18.02
C ASN A 4 -19.78 0.46 16.79
N VAL A 5 -18.54 0.02 16.57
CA VAL A 5 -17.85 0.22 15.30
C VAL A 5 -18.22 -0.95 14.38
N PRO A 6 -18.96 -0.71 13.28
CA PRO A 6 -19.35 -1.78 12.35
C PRO A 6 -18.13 -2.43 11.68
N SER A 7 -18.28 -3.70 11.30
CA SER A 7 -17.22 -4.50 10.67
C SER A 7 -16.71 -3.90 9.35
N HIS A 8 -15.39 -3.82 9.19
CA HIS A 8 -14.75 -3.19 8.04
C HIS A 8 -13.60 -4.03 7.49
N GLU A 9 -13.61 -4.24 6.17
CA GLU A 9 -12.48 -4.79 5.42
C GLU A 9 -11.53 -3.62 5.10
N ALA A 10 -10.42 -3.49 5.83
CA ALA A 10 -9.43 -2.45 5.55
C ALA A 10 -8.75 -2.73 4.20
N LEU A 11 -9.05 -1.93 3.17
CA LEU A 11 -8.53 -2.11 1.80
C LEU A 11 -7.10 -1.59 1.60
N GLY A 12 -6.44 -1.11 2.65
CA GLY A 12 -5.08 -0.59 2.62
C GLY A 12 -4.66 0.01 3.97
N VAL A 13 -3.36 -0.07 4.26
CA VAL A 13 -2.72 0.56 5.42
C VAL A 13 -1.86 1.71 4.91
N GLN A 14 -1.81 2.79 5.69
CA GLN A 14 -0.92 3.92 5.48
C GLN A 14 0.53 3.41 5.32
N PRO A 15 1.29 3.79 4.29
CA PRO A 15 2.73 3.55 4.29
C PRO A 15 3.38 4.40 5.39
N GLY A 16 4.59 3.99 5.76
CA GLY A 16 5.50 4.82 6.53
C GLY A 16 5.67 6.22 5.92
N GLY A 17 6.32 7.10 6.69
CA GLY A 17 6.52 8.49 6.31
C GLY A 17 7.53 8.67 5.17
N GLY A 18 8.10 9.87 5.09
CA GLY A 18 9.23 10.16 4.22
C GLY A 18 8.89 10.83 2.88
N PHE A 19 9.86 10.79 1.97
CA PHE A 19 9.87 11.62 0.76
C PHE A 19 8.79 11.24 -0.26
N CYS A 20 8.64 9.94 -0.57
CA CYS A 20 7.62 9.47 -1.53
C CYS A 20 6.20 9.81 -1.04
N TYR A 21 5.92 9.60 0.24
CA TYR A 21 4.66 9.98 0.87
C TYR A 21 4.39 11.49 0.74
N SER A 22 5.40 12.31 1.02
CA SER A 22 5.28 13.78 0.92
C SER A 22 5.01 14.24 -0.52
N LEU A 23 5.68 13.64 -1.51
CA LEU A 23 5.42 13.89 -2.92
C LEU A 23 4.00 13.51 -3.32
N GLU A 24 3.51 12.36 -2.85
CA GLU A 24 2.17 11.91 -3.17
C GLU A 24 1.08 12.80 -2.54
N LEU A 25 1.28 13.28 -1.32
CA LEU A 25 0.38 14.27 -0.71
C LEU A 25 0.40 15.60 -1.47
N ALA A 26 1.57 16.06 -1.90
CA ALA A 26 1.69 17.29 -2.70
C ALA A 26 0.98 17.15 -4.05
N TRP A 27 1.20 16.02 -4.74
CA TRP A 27 0.47 15.68 -5.96
C TRP A 27 -1.03 15.59 -5.72
N GLY A 28 -1.46 14.98 -4.61
CA GLY A 28 -2.85 14.90 -4.20
C GLY A 28 -3.50 16.28 -4.07
N LYS A 29 -2.81 17.27 -3.49
CA LYS A 29 -3.30 18.65 -3.40
C LYS A 29 -3.53 19.26 -4.79
N LEU A 30 -2.55 19.14 -5.69
CA LEU A 30 -2.66 19.63 -7.07
C LEU A 30 -3.81 18.96 -7.83
N ARG A 31 -3.90 17.63 -7.75
CA ARG A 31 -4.95 16.83 -8.36
C ARG A 31 -6.34 17.24 -7.88
N ARG A 32 -6.53 17.39 -6.55
CA ARG A 32 -7.80 17.81 -5.97
C ARG A 32 -8.18 19.22 -6.41
N GLY A 33 -7.20 20.15 -6.46
CA GLY A 33 -7.41 21.50 -7.01
C GLY A 33 -7.93 21.46 -8.44
N TRP A 34 -7.25 20.71 -9.32
CA TRP A 34 -7.66 20.54 -10.72
C TRP A 34 -9.04 19.88 -10.87
N LEU A 35 -9.35 18.85 -10.07
CA LEU A 35 -10.67 18.20 -10.12
C LEU A 35 -11.80 19.18 -9.75
N LYS A 36 -11.59 20.01 -8.73
CA LYS A 36 -12.57 21.01 -8.30
C LYS A 36 -12.75 22.15 -9.32
N THR A 37 -11.74 22.47 -10.12
CA THR A 37 -11.84 23.50 -11.16
C THR A 37 -12.39 22.94 -12.47
N CYS A 38 -11.81 21.85 -12.96
CA CYS A 38 -12.02 21.36 -14.33
C CYS A 38 -12.99 20.17 -14.43
N ARG A 39 -13.31 19.51 -13.31
CA ARG A 39 -14.14 18.29 -13.29
C ARG A 39 -15.21 18.32 -12.19
N ARG A 40 -15.88 19.47 -12.02
CA ARG A 40 -16.91 19.67 -10.97
C ARG A 40 -18.01 18.61 -10.96
N GLY A 41 -18.55 18.25 -12.13
CA GLY A 41 -19.59 17.21 -12.22
C GLY A 41 -19.11 15.83 -11.77
N TYR A 42 -17.83 15.51 -12.01
CA TYR A 42 -17.23 14.28 -11.48
C TYR A 42 -17.16 14.33 -9.95
N VAL A 43 -16.66 15.43 -9.38
CA VAL A 43 -16.56 15.59 -7.92
C VAL A 43 -17.93 15.48 -7.26
N GLN A 44 -18.95 16.13 -7.82
CA GLN A 44 -20.33 16.06 -7.32
C GLN A 44 -20.87 14.63 -7.37
N ARG A 45 -20.69 13.92 -8.50
CA ARG A 45 -21.08 12.52 -8.63
C ARG A 45 -20.39 11.64 -7.59
N MET A 46 -19.07 11.78 -7.42
CA MET A 46 -18.33 10.99 -6.43
C MET A 46 -18.80 11.29 -5.00
N ALA A 47 -19.11 12.55 -4.68
CA ALA A 47 -19.64 12.92 -3.38
C ALA A 47 -21.02 12.30 -3.11
N GLN A 48 -21.90 12.22 -4.11
CA GLN A 48 -23.22 11.56 -4.00
C GLN A 48 -23.12 10.05 -3.81
N LEU A 49 -22.14 9.41 -4.46
CA LEU A 49 -21.91 7.96 -4.38
C LEU A 49 -21.09 7.56 -3.14
N ARG A 50 -20.50 8.52 -2.43
CA ARG A 50 -19.67 8.24 -1.25
C ARG A 50 -20.55 7.74 -0.11
N GLN A 51 -20.18 6.60 0.44
CA GLN A 51 -20.77 6.05 1.66
C GLN A 51 -19.83 6.30 2.83
N GLY A 52 -20.37 6.36 4.05
CA GLY A 52 -19.60 6.59 5.27
C GLY A 52 -19.17 8.05 5.48
N SER A 53 -18.47 8.29 6.58
CA SER A 53 -17.99 9.61 6.98
C SER A 53 -16.53 9.85 6.57
N VAL A 54 -16.21 11.12 6.31
CA VAL A 54 -14.83 11.60 6.08
C VAL A 54 -14.19 12.16 7.37
N ASP A 55 -14.89 12.11 8.50
CA ASP A 55 -14.35 12.55 9.78
C ASP A 55 -13.07 11.78 10.11
N GLY A 56 -12.05 12.48 10.60
CA GLY A 56 -10.72 11.91 10.87
C GLY A 56 -9.77 11.87 9.67
N ALA A 57 -10.25 12.14 8.45
CA ALA A 57 -9.37 12.20 7.28
C ALA A 57 -8.41 13.41 7.35
N PRO A 58 -7.09 13.23 7.13
CA PRO A 58 -6.10 14.31 7.18
C PRO A 58 -6.18 15.27 5.98
N HIS A 59 -6.92 14.88 4.93
CA HIS A 59 -7.16 15.69 3.75
C HIS A 59 -8.55 15.42 3.18
N GLU A 60 -9.00 16.34 2.33
CA GLU A 60 -10.27 16.23 1.62
C GLU A 60 -10.34 14.96 0.76
N ILE A 61 -11.38 14.15 0.93
CA ILE A 61 -11.61 12.92 0.17
C ILE A 61 -12.58 13.21 -0.99
N LEU A 62 -12.06 13.37 -2.20
CA LEU A 62 -12.87 13.63 -3.40
C LEU A 62 -13.27 12.36 -4.15
N ASP A 63 -12.39 11.37 -4.19
CA ASP A 63 -12.61 10.09 -4.87
C ASP A 63 -11.79 8.96 -4.22
N PRO A 64 -11.96 7.69 -4.62
CA PRO A 64 -11.30 6.54 -3.99
C PRO A 64 -9.78 6.63 -3.90
N ARG A 65 -9.11 7.45 -4.73
CA ARG A 65 -7.65 7.58 -4.68
C ARG A 65 -7.17 8.32 -3.44
N ASP A 66 -8.00 9.19 -2.86
CA ASP A 66 -7.64 9.91 -1.63
C ASP A 66 -7.60 8.99 -0.40
N LEU A 67 -8.14 7.76 -0.48
CA LEU A 67 -8.19 6.81 0.61
C LEU A 67 -6.88 6.02 0.83
N LYS A 68 -5.92 6.07 -0.11
CA LYS A 68 -4.68 5.26 -0.09
C LYS A 68 -3.98 5.28 1.27
N TYR A 69 -4.01 6.41 1.97
CA TYR A 69 -3.25 6.67 3.19
C TYR A 69 -4.11 6.94 4.43
N CYS A 70 -5.44 6.88 4.31
CA CYS A 70 -6.35 7.21 5.40
C CYS A 70 -7.60 6.35 5.41
N SER A 71 -7.61 5.22 4.70
CA SER A 71 -8.69 4.24 4.72
C SER A 71 -8.94 3.64 6.10
N THR A 72 -7.96 3.72 7.01
CA THR A 72 -8.09 3.33 8.41
C THR A 72 -8.58 4.46 9.31
N LEU A 73 -8.50 5.72 8.86
CA LEU A 73 -8.79 6.91 9.67
C LEU A 73 -10.20 7.47 9.45
N CYS A 74 -10.90 7.00 8.42
CA CYS A 74 -12.26 7.42 8.09
C CYS A 74 -13.04 6.24 7.49
N THR A 75 -14.37 6.36 7.43
CA THR A 75 -15.26 5.30 6.90
C THR A 75 -15.70 5.55 5.46
N ALA A 76 -15.16 6.58 4.83
CA ALA A 76 -15.47 6.95 3.45
C ALA A 76 -15.10 5.82 2.48
N ARG A 77 -16.07 5.41 1.66
CA ARG A 77 -15.90 4.34 0.67
C ARG A 77 -16.82 4.52 -0.53
N TRP A 78 -16.52 3.77 -1.58
CA TRP A 78 -17.35 3.61 -2.76
C TRP A 78 -17.55 2.13 -3.05
N ASP A 79 -18.73 1.79 -3.58
CA ASP A 79 -18.98 0.46 -4.13
C ASP A 79 -18.02 0.19 -5.29
N LEU A 80 -17.58 -1.06 -5.47
CA LEU A 80 -16.68 -1.46 -6.54
C LEU A 80 -17.23 -1.11 -7.93
N ARG A 81 -18.56 -1.13 -8.11
CA ARG A 81 -19.21 -0.72 -9.38
C ARG A 81 -19.12 0.78 -9.65
N ASP A 82 -19.01 1.58 -8.60
CA ASP A 82 -19.00 3.04 -8.67
C ASP A 82 -17.58 3.62 -8.64
N ASP A 83 -16.59 2.83 -8.22
CA ASP A 83 -15.18 3.19 -8.23
C ASP A 83 -14.60 3.18 -9.67
N PRO A 84 -14.28 4.36 -10.24
CA PRO A 84 -13.71 4.46 -11.59
C PRO A 84 -12.32 3.83 -11.71
N PHE A 85 -11.69 3.48 -10.59
CA PHE A 85 -10.36 2.92 -10.48
C PHE A 85 -10.38 1.44 -10.05
N ALA A 86 -11.56 0.81 -9.97
CA ALA A 86 -11.69 -0.61 -9.64
C ALA A 86 -10.90 -1.53 -10.59
N TRP A 87 -10.75 -1.12 -11.85
CA TRP A 87 -9.95 -1.84 -12.86
C TRP A 87 -8.48 -2.05 -12.44
N ARG A 88 -7.94 -1.20 -11.55
CA ARG A 88 -6.57 -1.33 -11.04
C ARG A 88 -6.37 -2.64 -10.27
N SER A 89 -7.43 -3.16 -9.64
CA SER A 89 -7.41 -4.44 -8.92
C SER A 89 -7.34 -5.65 -9.85
N HIS A 90 -7.61 -5.49 -11.14
CA HIS A 90 -7.53 -6.57 -12.12
C HIS A 90 -6.15 -6.73 -12.75
N LEU A 91 -5.27 -5.75 -12.53
CA LEU A 91 -3.88 -5.83 -12.96
C LEU A 91 -3.12 -6.83 -12.07
N PRO A 92 -2.08 -7.50 -12.59
CA PRO A 92 -1.21 -8.36 -11.80
C PRO A 92 -0.22 -7.57 -10.92
N PHE A 93 -0.57 -6.34 -10.54
CA PHE A 93 0.26 -5.41 -9.78
C PHE A 93 -0.50 -4.81 -8.61
N VAL A 94 0.22 -4.36 -7.59
CA VAL A 94 -0.38 -3.74 -6.40
C VAL A 94 -1.21 -2.51 -6.79
N ARG A 95 -2.53 -2.54 -6.50
CA ARG A 95 -3.47 -1.45 -6.80
C ARG A 95 -2.98 -0.08 -6.33
N TRP A 96 -2.49 -0.02 -5.10
CA TRP A 96 -2.03 1.22 -4.47
C TRP A 96 -0.61 1.62 -4.90
N GLY A 97 0.22 0.67 -5.34
CA GLY A 97 1.58 0.91 -5.84
C GLY A 97 1.65 1.26 -7.34
N LEU A 98 0.50 1.35 -8.03
CA LEU A 98 0.46 1.56 -9.47
C LEU A 98 1.03 2.92 -9.91
N ALA A 99 0.95 3.95 -9.06
CA ALA A 99 1.52 5.25 -9.36
C ALA A 99 3.05 5.20 -9.29
N GLU A 100 3.60 4.58 -8.25
CA GLU A 100 5.03 4.36 -8.05
C GLU A 100 5.61 3.49 -9.16
N LEU A 101 4.91 2.42 -9.55
CA LEU A 101 5.26 1.58 -10.69
C LEU A 101 5.36 2.41 -11.99
N GLN A 102 4.45 3.37 -12.23
CA GLN A 102 4.52 4.24 -13.40
C GLN A 102 5.68 5.24 -13.33
N ILE A 103 5.90 5.86 -12.16
CA ILE A 103 6.96 6.83 -11.94
C ILE A 103 8.34 6.20 -12.14
N MET A 104 8.53 4.97 -11.63
CA MET A 104 9.79 4.23 -11.78
C MET A 104 9.88 3.55 -13.15
N GLY A 105 8.78 3.02 -13.67
CA GLY A 105 8.74 2.20 -14.89
C GLY A 105 8.83 3.00 -16.19
N TRP A 106 8.13 4.13 -16.32
CA TRP A 106 8.12 4.90 -17.57
C TRP A 106 9.51 5.41 -18.00
N PRO A 107 10.33 6.01 -17.12
CA PRO A 107 11.68 6.42 -17.48
C PRO A 107 12.53 5.25 -17.97
N LEU A 108 12.43 4.10 -17.31
CA LEU A 108 13.14 2.88 -17.70
C LEU A 108 12.65 2.34 -19.05
N ALA A 109 11.34 2.37 -19.29
CA ALA A 109 10.76 1.98 -20.58
C ALA A 109 11.21 2.91 -21.71
N VAL A 110 11.18 4.23 -21.50
CA VAL A 110 11.65 5.22 -22.48
C VAL A 110 13.14 5.06 -22.76
N ALA A 111 13.97 4.89 -21.73
CA ALA A 111 15.39 4.63 -21.88
C ALA A 111 15.67 3.31 -22.63
N SER A 112 14.92 2.25 -22.32
CA SER A 112 15.02 0.96 -23.00
C SER A 112 14.70 1.08 -24.50
N LEU A 113 13.60 1.76 -24.83
CA LEU A 113 13.19 1.98 -26.22
C LEU A 113 14.17 2.88 -26.98
N GLY A 114 14.67 3.95 -26.34
CA GLY A 114 15.66 4.84 -26.92
C GLY A 114 16.98 4.14 -27.24
N LEU A 115 17.49 3.31 -26.33
CA LEU A 115 18.70 2.52 -26.55
C LEU A 115 18.49 1.39 -27.56
N ALA A 116 17.32 0.76 -27.58
CA ALA A 116 17.00 -0.25 -28.60
C ALA A 116 16.95 0.34 -30.02
N ALA A 117 16.51 1.60 -30.16
CA ALA A 117 16.50 2.33 -31.41
C ALA A 117 17.88 2.92 -31.81
N ALA A 118 18.86 2.91 -30.90
CA ALA A 118 20.19 3.47 -31.13
C ALA A 118 20.98 2.68 -32.21
N PRO A 119 22.09 3.26 -32.73
CA PRO A 119 23.01 2.54 -33.61
C PRO A 119 23.49 1.22 -32.99
N LEU A 120 23.78 0.23 -33.84
CA LEU A 120 24.17 -1.13 -33.44
C LEU A 120 25.20 -1.21 -32.28
N PRO A 121 26.28 -0.40 -32.23
CA PRO A 121 27.25 -0.49 -31.14
C PRO A 121 26.72 -0.06 -29.76
N TRP A 122 25.57 0.62 -29.68
CA TRP A 122 25.00 1.12 -28.41
C TRP A 122 23.76 0.33 -27.97
N ARG A 123 23.17 -0.49 -28.84
CA ARG A 123 21.93 -1.24 -28.53
C ARG A 123 22.07 -2.16 -27.33
N TRP A 124 23.23 -2.75 -27.12
CA TRP A 124 23.47 -3.67 -26.00
C TRP A 124 23.32 -2.97 -24.64
N LEU A 125 23.49 -1.65 -24.56
CA LEU A 125 23.26 -0.88 -23.33
C LEU A 125 21.80 -0.91 -22.88
N ALA A 126 20.85 -1.23 -23.77
CA ALA A 126 19.44 -1.37 -23.42
C ALA A 126 19.19 -2.50 -22.41
N ILE A 127 20.12 -3.46 -22.26
CA ILE A 127 19.98 -4.55 -21.28
C ILE A 127 19.82 -4.01 -19.85
N VAL A 128 20.52 -2.93 -19.51
CA VAL A 128 20.50 -2.37 -18.16
C VAL A 128 19.11 -1.83 -17.79
N PRO A 129 18.51 -0.85 -18.52
CA PRO A 129 17.18 -0.36 -18.18
C PRO A 129 16.08 -1.41 -18.37
N VAL A 130 16.24 -2.37 -19.31
CA VAL A 130 15.29 -3.48 -19.47
C VAL A 130 15.29 -4.39 -18.24
N THR A 131 16.47 -4.77 -17.74
CA THR A 131 16.58 -5.59 -16.53
C THR A 131 16.03 -4.84 -15.31
N LEU A 132 16.37 -3.56 -15.15
CA LEU A 132 15.82 -2.75 -14.06
C LEU A 132 14.30 -2.62 -14.14
N LEU A 133 13.73 -2.42 -15.34
CA LEU A 133 12.29 -2.38 -15.54
C LEU A 133 11.65 -3.71 -15.13
N GLY A 134 12.24 -4.84 -15.53
CA GLY A 134 11.80 -6.17 -15.12
C GLY A 134 11.80 -6.36 -13.60
N LEU A 135 12.84 -5.90 -12.92
CA LEU A 135 12.93 -5.95 -11.45
C LEU A 135 11.87 -5.09 -10.77
N VAL A 136 11.63 -3.86 -11.27
CA VAL A 136 10.57 -2.98 -10.75
C VAL A 136 9.20 -3.63 -10.93
N MET A 137 8.87 -4.10 -12.14
CA MET A 137 7.60 -4.78 -12.40
C MET A 137 7.42 -6.01 -11.51
N TRP A 138 8.48 -6.79 -11.32
CA TRP A 138 8.46 -7.97 -10.49
C TRP A 138 8.35 -7.66 -8.99
N PHE A 139 8.90 -6.55 -8.50
CA PHE A 139 8.74 -6.09 -7.12
C PHE A 139 7.29 -5.68 -6.82
N PHE A 140 6.65 -4.96 -7.75
CA PHE A 140 5.25 -4.49 -7.62
C PHE A 140 4.20 -5.53 -8.00
N ARG A 141 4.60 -6.78 -8.28
CA ARG A 141 3.66 -7.84 -8.67
C ARG A 141 2.68 -8.14 -7.54
N ASP A 142 1.44 -8.44 -7.91
CA ASP A 142 0.42 -8.92 -6.97
C ASP A 142 -0.39 -10.07 -7.59
N PRO A 143 0.11 -11.31 -7.52
CA PRO A 143 -0.58 -12.46 -8.08
C PRO A 143 -1.83 -12.82 -7.27
N LYS A 144 -2.86 -13.33 -7.95
CA LYS A 144 -4.04 -13.91 -7.29
C LYS A 144 -3.62 -15.10 -6.43
N ARG A 145 -4.15 -15.18 -5.22
CA ARG A 145 -3.86 -16.24 -4.25
C ARG A 145 -5.11 -17.08 -3.99
N GLN A 146 -4.89 -18.36 -3.74
CA GLN A 146 -5.90 -19.23 -3.15
C GLN A 146 -5.53 -19.39 -1.67
N THR A 147 -6.44 -19.02 -0.78
CA THR A 147 -6.24 -19.10 0.67
C THR A 147 -7.22 -20.12 1.25
N PRO A 148 -6.85 -20.81 2.35
CA PRO A 148 -7.82 -21.57 3.15
C PRO A 148 -9.05 -20.71 3.50
N GLN A 149 -10.22 -21.34 3.63
CA GLN A 149 -11.50 -20.66 3.87
C GLN A 149 -12.17 -21.06 5.20
N GLY A 150 -11.41 -21.61 6.16
CA GLY A 150 -11.95 -21.90 7.49
C GLY A 150 -12.36 -20.62 8.21
N ALA A 151 -13.52 -20.63 8.87
CA ALA A 151 -14.05 -19.47 9.59
C ALA A 151 -13.13 -18.98 10.72
N ASP A 152 -12.33 -19.90 11.28
CA ASP A 152 -11.37 -19.65 12.36
C ASP A 152 -9.90 -19.71 11.91
N ASP A 153 -9.65 -19.80 10.61
CA ASP A 153 -8.29 -19.80 10.08
C ASP A 153 -7.65 -18.41 10.26
N VAL A 154 -6.43 -18.40 10.79
CA VAL A 154 -5.54 -17.24 10.76
C VAL A 154 -4.48 -17.52 9.70
N ILE A 155 -4.47 -16.71 8.65
CA ILE A 155 -3.65 -16.94 7.45
C ILE A 155 -2.43 -16.03 7.51
N SER A 156 -1.31 -16.47 6.93
CA SER A 156 -0.11 -15.62 6.84
C SER A 156 -0.44 -14.28 6.18
N PRO A 157 -0.16 -13.13 6.82
CA PRO A 157 -0.46 -11.81 6.28
C PRO A 157 0.47 -11.41 5.13
N ALA A 158 1.63 -12.06 5.01
CA ALA A 158 2.64 -11.74 4.01
C ALA A 158 3.35 -13.00 3.49
N ASP A 159 4.04 -12.85 2.36
CA ASP A 159 5.06 -13.82 1.94
C ASP A 159 6.30 -13.70 2.80
N GLY A 160 7.11 -14.75 2.85
CA GLY A 160 8.43 -14.68 3.48
C GLY A 160 8.73 -15.89 4.34
N VAL A 161 9.64 -15.68 5.28
CA VAL A 161 10.04 -16.69 6.27
C VAL A 161 9.72 -16.17 7.66
N ILE A 162 9.31 -17.07 8.56
CA ILE A 162 9.17 -16.72 9.98
C ILE A 162 10.57 -16.41 10.51
N ALA A 163 10.80 -15.15 10.86
CA ALA A 163 12.06 -14.65 11.38
C ALA A 163 12.08 -14.64 12.92
N GLU A 164 10.91 -14.52 13.54
CA GLU A 164 10.77 -14.42 14.99
C GLU A 164 9.43 -14.99 15.46
N ILE A 165 9.43 -15.71 16.58
CA ILE A 165 8.24 -16.01 17.37
C ILE A 165 8.59 -15.69 18.82
N THR A 166 7.92 -14.69 19.39
CA THR A 166 8.23 -14.17 20.72
C THR A 166 6.98 -14.07 21.56
N GLU A 167 7.00 -14.70 22.74
CA GLU A 167 5.97 -14.52 23.76
C GLU A 167 6.24 -13.20 24.50
N LEU A 168 5.18 -12.40 24.66
CA LEU A 168 5.21 -11.12 25.33
C LEU A 168 4.26 -11.18 26.52
N ASP A 169 4.75 -10.85 27.71
CA ASP A 169 3.91 -10.81 28.92
C ASP A 169 2.84 -9.70 28.84
N HIS A 170 3.17 -8.62 28.13
CA HIS A 170 2.29 -7.49 27.87
C HIS A 170 2.62 -6.86 26.51
N TYR A 171 1.62 -6.32 25.84
CA TYR A 171 1.78 -5.50 24.64
C TYR A 171 0.98 -4.22 24.82
N ASP A 172 1.52 -3.06 24.43
CA ASP A 172 0.93 -1.74 24.73
C ASP A 172 -0.56 -1.58 24.35
N PHE A 173 -1.05 -2.40 23.42
CA PHE A 173 -2.44 -2.40 22.94
C PHE A 173 -3.29 -3.58 23.44
N LEU A 174 -2.68 -4.58 24.08
CA LEU A 174 -3.36 -5.76 24.60
C LEU A 174 -3.20 -5.79 26.12
N ASP A 175 -4.31 -5.74 26.85
CA ASP A 175 -4.34 -5.96 28.30
C ASP A 175 -4.14 -7.46 28.63
N GLY A 176 -2.97 -8.00 28.28
CA GLY A 176 -2.60 -9.38 28.54
C GLY A 176 -1.41 -9.87 27.71
N PRO A 177 -1.05 -11.16 27.88
CA PRO A 177 0.04 -11.77 27.14
C PRO A 177 -0.30 -11.92 25.65
N ALA A 178 0.73 -11.85 24.79
CA ALA A 178 0.60 -11.91 23.34
C ALA A 178 1.74 -12.73 22.72
N VAL A 179 1.50 -13.26 21.51
CA VAL A 179 2.54 -13.89 20.69
C VAL A 179 2.82 -13.01 19.49
N ARG A 180 4.04 -12.50 19.39
CA ARG A 180 4.53 -11.76 18.23
C ARG A 180 5.14 -12.73 17.22
N ILE A 181 4.62 -12.72 16.00
CA ILE A 181 5.16 -13.48 14.87
C ILE A 181 5.75 -12.49 13.87
N GLY A 182 7.08 -12.50 13.73
CA GLY A 182 7.80 -11.70 12.75
C GLY A 182 8.01 -12.47 11.44
N ILE A 183 7.62 -11.87 10.30
CA ILE A 183 7.82 -12.45 8.97
C ILE A 183 8.79 -11.57 8.19
N PHE A 184 9.89 -12.15 7.72
CA PHE A 184 10.86 -11.46 6.89
C PHE A 184 10.53 -11.61 5.41
N LEU A 185 10.26 -10.47 4.76
CA LEU A 185 10.05 -10.36 3.31
C LEU A 185 11.41 -10.06 2.65
N SER A 186 11.94 -11.03 1.91
CA SER A 186 13.08 -10.79 1.01
C SER A 186 12.64 -10.01 -0.22
N ILE A 187 13.60 -9.44 -0.97
CA ILE A 187 13.34 -8.79 -2.26
C ILE A 187 12.64 -9.72 -3.27
N PHE A 188 12.72 -11.05 -3.05
CA PHE A 188 12.05 -12.06 -3.87
C PHE A 188 10.60 -12.35 -3.52
N ASN A 189 10.10 -11.80 -2.42
CA ASN A 189 8.73 -11.99 -1.99
C ASN A 189 7.77 -10.96 -2.61
N VAL A 190 6.46 -11.23 -2.57
CA VAL A 190 5.46 -10.22 -2.88
C VAL A 190 5.38 -9.25 -1.71
N HIS A 191 5.63 -7.95 -1.97
CA HIS A 191 5.67 -6.91 -0.94
C HIS A 191 4.28 -6.32 -0.67
N VAL A 192 3.34 -7.19 -0.30
CA VAL A 192 1.98 -6.84 0.06
C VAL A 192 1.60 -7.53 1.35
N ASN A 193 1.33 -6.75 2.39
CA ASN A 193 0.78 -7.24 3.65
C ASN A 193 -0.74 -7.15 3.60
N ARG A 194 -1.41 -8.20 4.07
CA ARG A 194 -2.87 -8.35 4.12
C ARG A 194 -3.30 -8.61 5.55
N ALA A 195 -4.58 -8.36 5.84
CA ALA A 195 -5.15 -8.80 7.10
C ALA A 195 -5.12 -10.34 7.18
N PRO A 196 -4.61 -10.94 8.26
CA PRO A 196 -4.53 -12.39 8.42
C PRO A 196 -5.90 -13.04 8.67
N ARG A 197 -6.87 -12.24 9.11
CA ARG A 197 -8.29 -12.57 9.33
C ARG A 197 -9.13 -11.30 9.20
N ALA A 198 -10.43 -11.44 8.96
CA ALA A 198 -11.38 -10.34 9.11
C ALA A 198 -11.30 -9.76 10.54
N GLY A 199 -11.24 -8.44 10.65
CA GLY A 199 -11.13 -7.73 11.92
C GLY A 199 -11.38 -6.24 11.73
N VAL A 200 -11.42 -5.49 12.84
CA VAL A 200 -11.58 -4.03 12.82
C VAL A 200 -10.27 -3.42 13.29
N VAL A 201 -9.74 -2.47 12.51
CA VAL A 201 -8.60 -1.65 12.92
C VAL A 201 -9.08 -0.68 13.99
N VAL A 202 -8.55 -0.82 15.19
CA VAL A 202 -8.95 -0.04 16.40
C VAL A 202 -7.90 0.98 16.83
N GLY A 203 -6.70 0.89 16.27
CA GLY A 203 -5.59 1.80 16.55
C GLY A 203 -4.51 1.67 15.49
N GLN A 204 -3.65 2.69 15.42
CA GLN A 204 -2.50 2.72 14.54
C GLN A 204 -1.41 3.59 15.17
N HIS A 205 -0.20 3.06 15.29
CA HIS A 205 0.93 3.75 15.87
C HIS A 205 2.11 3.77 14.91
N TYR A 206 2.61 4.96 14.60
CA TYR A 206 3.80 5.17 13.77
C TYR A 206 5.02 5.49 14.64
N LYS A 207 6.12 4.78 14.40
CA LYS A 207 7.42 5.07 15.01
C LYS A 207 8.43 5.42 13.92
N PRO A 208 9.04 6.63 13.94
CA PRO A 208 10.15 6.96 13.05
C PRO A 208 11.40 6.14 13.40
N GLY A 209 12.29 5.92 12.42
CA GLY A 209 13.50 5.13 12.65
C GLY A 209 14.58 5.30 11.59
N GLU A 210 15.57 4.39 11.60
CA GLU A 210 16.90 4.62 10.99
C GLU A 210 17.15 3.93 9.64
N PHE A 211 16.15 3.21 9.10
CA PHE A 211 16.23 2.52 7.80
C PHE A 211 17.47 1.61 7.63
N LEU A 212 17.87 0.93 8.70
CA LEU A 212 18.90 -0.09 8.68
C LEU A 212 18.49 -1.23 7.74
N ASN A 213 19.47 -1.94 7.17
CA ASN A 213 19.21 -3.17 6.42
C ASN A 213 18.38 -4.14 7.27
N ALA A 214 17.28 -4.67 6.72
CA ALA A 214 16.36 -5.55 7.43
C ALA A 214 16.97 -6.90 7.87
N MET A 215 18.16 -7.26 7.37
CA MET A 215 18.94 -8.41 7.87
C MET A 215 19.79 -8.07 9.11
N ASN A 216 19.93 -6.79 9.46
CA ASN A 216 20.61 -6.38 10.68
C ASN A 216 19.67 -6.64 11.88
N PRO A 217 20.07 -7.42 12.90
CA PRO A 217 19.23 -7.66 14.08
C PRO A 217 18.70 -6.38 14.75
N GLU A 218 19.48 -5.30 14.72
CA GLU A 218 19.09 -3.99 15.26
C GLU A 218 17.90 -3.34 14.50
N SER A 219 17.63 -3.78 13.27
CA SER A 219 16.54 -3.22 12.46
C SER A 219 15.19 -3.42 13.11
N ALA A 220 14.98 -4.55 13.81
CA ALA A 220 13.72 -4.84 14.49
C ALA A 220 13.38 -3.81 15.59
N ILE A 221 14.40 -3.15 16.15
CA ILE A 221 14.25 -2.20 17.26
C ILE A 221 14.28 -0.76 16.74
N ARG A 222 15.21 -0.45 15.83
CA ARG A 222 15.57 0.92 15.43
C ARG A 222 14.93 1.39 14.13
N ASN A 223 14.42 0.49 13.31
CA ASN A 223 13.79 0.92 12.06
C ASN A 223 12.44 1.56 12.29
N GLU A 224 12.05 2.33 11.28
CA GLU A 224 10.71 2.85 11.15
C GLU A 224 9.72 1.68 11.02
N TYR A 225 8.64 1.72 11.78
CA TYR A 225 7.55 0.76 11.66
C TYR A 225 6.21 1.38 12.03
N MET A 226 5.17 0.66 11.65
CA MET A 226 3.78 0.99 11.94
C MET A 226 3.04 -0.29 12.31
N TRP A 227 2.23 -0.21 13.35
CA TRP A 227 1.33 -1.28 13.78
C TRP A 227 -0.04 -0.73 14.14
#